data_AF-A0A317ZI90-F1
#
_entry.id   AF-A0A317ZI90-F1
#
_cell.length_a   1.000
_cell.length_b   1.000
_cell.length_c   1.000
_cell.angle_alpha   90.00
_cell.angle_beta   90.00
_cell.angle_gamma   90.00
#
_symmetry.space_group_name_H-M   'P 1'
#
loop_
_entity.id
_entity.type
_entity.pdbx_description
1 polymer ?
#
loop_
_entity_poly.entity_id
_entity_poly.type
_entity_poly.pdbx_seq_one_letter_code
_entity_poly.pdbx_strand_id
1 'polypeptide(L)'
;MSDPNFDHSEGDDWEEFPSNDFNWSETQWRNYLNGSDRDTARFLSIYNSVKDKPNHLDEVATLMGWDAEDISMTDEFSFMEMDEDQASEQDEGRESAPYTLHRHPVFVVTRSLYRYLHQSWEHFMTQNPHSVSPKLCWDYANSLHQAEMNVLLSIQALDLGDFGLSICHLKNSLSALNHSLALLNKLTHPNHAYLENFRNEVRIRLFDLRELWIRVMGDCRHECRHRRDDQD
;
A
#
# COMPACT_ATOMS: atom_id res chain seq x y z
N MET A 1 -12.97 57.03 7.63
CA MET A 1 -13.39 55.62 7.63
C MET A 1 -12.13 54.83 7.87
N SER A 2 -12.06 54.18 9.02
CA SER A 2 -10.85 53.53 9.53
C SER A 2 -10.68 52.18 8.84
N ASP A 3 -9.46 51.92 8.34
CA ASP A 3 -9.05 50.61 7.85
C ASP A 3 -9.22 49.56 8.96
N PRO A 4 -9.76 48.37 8.66
CA PRO A 4 -9.69 47.26 9.58
C PRO A 4 -8.24 46.73 9.57
N ASN A 5 -7.53 47.02 10.65
CA ASN A 5 -6.31 46.33 11.07
C ASN A 5 -6.52 44.82 10.87
N PHE A 6 -5.82 44.24 9.90
CA PHE A 6 -5.54 42.80 9.93
C PHE A 6 -4.51 42.64 11.04
N ASP A 7 -4.97 42.44 12.26
CA ASP A 7 -4.13 41.87 13.32
C ASP A 7 -3.70 40.51 12.78
N HIS A 8 -2.48 40.47 12.25
CA HIS A 8 -1.70 39.26 12.30
C HIS A 8 -1.63 38.91 13.78
N SER A 9 -2.44 37.96 14.21
CA SER A 9 -2.20 37.28 15.47
C SER A 9 -0.78 36.75 15.39
N GLU A 10 0.15 37.50 15.99
CA GLU A 10 1.45 37.02 16.45
C GLU A 10 1.15 35.91 17.46
N GLY A 11 0.75 34.75 16.93
CA GLY A 11 0.78 33.48 17.61
C GLY A 11 2.22 33.02 17.57
N ASP A 12 3.02 33.65 18.43
CA ASP A 12 4.39 33.33 18.81
C ASP A 12 4.39 32.02 19.63
N ASP A 13 3.76 30.98 19.08
CA ASP A 13 3.52 29.68 19.71
C ASP A 13 3.50 28.54 18.67
N TRP A 14 4.10 28.77 17.49
CA TRP A 14 4.72 27.66 16.78
C TRP A 14 6.02 27.34 17.51
N GLU A 15 5.89 26.73 18.70
CA GLU A 15 6.99 26.16 19.44
C GLU A 15 7.89 25.43 18.45
N GLU A 16 9.12 25.92 18.38
CA GLU A 16 10.31 25.32 17.78
C GLU A 16 10.07 23.90 17.27
N PHE A 17 9.57 23.76 16.03
CA PHE A 17 9.88 22.54 15.28
C PHE A 17 11.41 22.42 15.35
N PRO A 18 11.98 21.27 15.73
CA PRO A 18 13.42 21.08 15.73
C PRO A 18 13.89 21.19 14.29
N SER A 19 14.14 22.42 13.86
CA SER A 19 14.35 22.85 12.48
C SER A 19 15.72 22.42 11.97
N ASN A 20 16.39 21.53 12.71
CA ASN A 20 17.72 21.05 12.46
C ASN A 20 17.84 19.51 12.39
N ASP A 21 16.84 18.73 12.82
CA ASP A 21 17.01 17.27 12.92
C ASP A 21 16.61 16.50 11.66
N PHE A 22 15.83 17.11 10.76
CA PHE A 22 15.28 16.41 9.59
C PHE A 22 15.25 17.25 8.31
N ASN A 23 16.27 18.07 8.06
CA ASN A 23 16.32 18.87 6.83
C ASN A 23 16.93 18.10 5.65
N TRP A 24 16.22 17.08 5.18
CA TRP A 24 16.59 16.34 3.99
C TRP A 24 16.43 17.19 2.72
N SER A 25 17.49 17.28 1.93
CA SER A 25 17.48 17.89 0.61
C SER A 25 16.62 17.11 -0.40
N GLU A 26 16.19 17.76 -1.48
CA GLU A 26 15.45 17.10 -2.57
C GLU A 26 16.20 15.87 -3.14
N THR A 27 17.53 15.93 -3.20
CA THR A 27 18.34 14.80 -3.67
C THR A 27 18.28 13.62 -2.71
N GLN A 28 18.27 13.87 -1.40
CA GLN A 28 18.08 12.82 -0.39
C GLN A 28 16.68 12.21 -0.51
N TRP A 29 15.64 13.03 -0.69
CA TRP A 29 14.29 12.54 -0.94
C TRP A 29 14.18 11.71 -2.22
N ARG A 30 14.85 12.12 -3.30
CA ARG A 30 14.90 11.33 -4.54
C ARG A 30 15.55 9.96 -4.32
N ASN A 31 16.68 9.92 -3.61
CA ASN A 31 17.37 8.67 -3.30
C ASN A 31 16.51 7.76 -2.40
N TYR A 32 15.78 8.33 -1.47
CA TYR A 32 14.84 7.59 -0.63
C TYR A 32 13.67 6.99 -1.40
N LEU A 33 13.06 7.76 -2.31
CA LEU A 33 12.00 7.24 -3.17
C LEU A 33 12.52 6.12 -4.08
N ASN A 34 13.72 6.26 -4.62
CA ASN A 34 14.38 5.18 -5.36
C ASN A 34 14.61 3.94 -4.48
N GLY A 35 14.97 4.14 -3.21
CA GLY A 35 15.02 3.06 -2.23
C GLY A 35 13.66 2.39 -2.04
N SER A 36 12.60 3.17 -1.80
CA SER A 36 11.25 2.63 -1.58
C SER A 36 10.80 1.80 -2.79
N ASP A 37 11.08 2.28 -4.01
CA ASP A 37 10.84 1.51 -5.22
C ASP A 37 11.63 0.19 -5.25
N ARG A 38 12.84 0.15 -4.69
CA ARG A 38 13.62 -1.09 -4.55
C ARG A 38 13.02 -2.03 -3.51
N ASP A 39 12.43 -1.53 -2.43
CA ASP A 39 11.71 -2.37 -1.46
C ASP A 39 10.48 -3.01 -2.10
N THR A 40 9.71 -2.25 -2.89
CA THR A 40 8.57 -2.84 -3.63
C THR A 40 9.03 -3.90 -4.62
N ALA A 41 10.16 -3.70 -5.29
CA ALA A 41 10.72 -4.70 -6.20
C ALA A 41 11.25 -5.94 -5.45
N ARG A 42 11.91 -5.74 -4.29
CA ARG A 42 12.39 -6.81 -3.41
C ARG A 42 11.22 -7.65 -2.90
N PHE A 43 10.18 -7.01 -2.37
CA PHE A 43 8.95 -7.68 -1.94
C PHE A 43 8.38 -8.53 -3.07
N LEU A 44 8.18 -7.95 -4.27
CA LEU A 44 7.59 -8.65 -5.40
C LEU A 44 8.46 -9.85 -5.84
N SER A 45 9.79 -9.72 -5.80
CA SER A 45 10.72 -10.81 -6.11
C SER A 45 10.56 -11.97 -5.13
N ILE A 46 10.55 -11.69 -3.83
CA ILE A 46 10.37 -12.71 -2.78
C ILE A 46 9.00 -13.35 -2.92
N TYR A 47 7.94 -12.53 -3.01
CA TYR A 47 6.57 -12.97 -3.21
C TYR A 47 6.44 -13.95 -4.37
N ASN A 48 7.02 -13.66 -5.53
CA ASN A 48 6.94 -14.54 -6.70
C ASN A 48 7.55 -15.93 -6.47
N SER A 49 8.53 -16.04 -5.56
CA SER A 49 9.19 -17.31 -5.21
C SER A 49 8.39 -18.17 -4.23
N VAL A 50 7.43 -17.58 -3.50
CA VAL A 50 6.65 -18.26 -2.45
C VAL A 50 5.13 -18.24 -2.67
N LYS A 51 4.59 -17.47 -3.64
CA LYS A 51 3.15 -17.30 -3.89
C LYS A 51 2.31 -18.58 -3.99
N ASP A 52 2.95 -19.70 -4.34
CA ASP A 52 2.30 -21.01 -4.49
C ASP A 52 2.22 -21.80 -3.17
N LYS A 53 2.78 -21.26 -2.08
CA LYS A 53 2.76 -21.84 -0.74
C LYS A 53 1.56 -21.29 0.07
N PRO A 54 1.05 -22.06 1.04
CA PRO A 54 0.07 -21.54 2.00
C PRO A 54 0.70 -20.43 2.85
N ASN A 55 -0.11 -19.44 3.25
CA ASN A 55 0.31 -18.31 4.10
C ASN A 55 1.54 -17.57 3.56
N HIS A 56 1.68 -17.49 2.24
CA HIS A 56 2.87 -16.92 1.62
C HIS A 56 3.06 -15.43 1.93
N LEU A 57 1.99 -14.66 2.22
CA LEU A 57 2.14 -13.26 2.67
C LEU A 57 2.95 -13.15 3.96
N ASP A 58 2.71 -14.07 4.91
CA ASP A 58 3.41 -14.10 6.19
C ASP A 58 4.85 -14.57 5.98
N GLU A 59 5.08 -15.54 5.09
CA GLU A 59 6.44 -15.98 4.70
C GLU A 59 7.23 -14.84 4.03
N VAL A 60 6.59 -14.04 3.17
CA VAL A 60 7.22 -12.85 2.58
C VAL A 60 7.55 -11.83 3.64
N ALA A 61 6.68 -11.62 4.64
CA ALA A 61 6.94 -10.73 5.78
C ALA A 61 8.26 -11.09 6.47
N THR A 62 8.39 -12.35 6.88
CA THR A 62 9.59 -12.86 7.54
C THR A 62 10.84 -12.68 6.67
N LEU A 63 10.74 -12.93 5.36
CA LEU A 63 11.86 -12.77 4.42
C LEU A 63 12.19 -11.30 4.10
N MET A 64 11.24 -10.39 4.32
CA MET A 64 11.45 -8.95 4.29
C MET A 64 12.06 -8.42 5.59
N GLY A 65 12.15 -9.26 6.63
CA GLY A 65 12.58 -8.85 7.97
C GLY A 65 11.46 -8.20 8.80
N TRP A 66 10.20 -8.37 8.38
CA TRP A 66 9.03 -7.91 9.12
C TRP A 66 8.50 -9.04 10.00
N ASP A 67 8.01 -8.71 11.19
CA ASP A 67 7.15 -9.62 11.93
C ASP A 67 5.84 -9.82 11.16
N ALA A 68 5.20 -10.99 11.31
CA ALA A 68 3.87 -11.23 10.75
C ALA A 68 2.84 -10.23 11.35
N GLU A 69 3.08 -9.80 12.59
CA GLU A 69 2.35 -8.73 13.26
C GLU A 69 2.75 -7.32 12.80
N ASP A 70 3.67 -7.13 11.86
CA ASP A 70 3.91 -5.80 11.24
C ASP A 70 3.04 -5.59 9.98
N ILE A 71 2.51 -6.69 9.42
CA ILE A 71 1.53 -6.66 8.33
C ILE A 71 0.11 -6.40 8.86
N SER A 72 -0.15 -6.75 10.12
CA SER A 72 -1.37 -6.49 10.89
C SER A 72 -1.08 -5.36 11.87
N MET A 73 -1.90 -4.32 12.05
CA MET A 73 -1.54 -3.23 12.95
C MET A 73 -1.90 -3.51 14.41
N THR A 74 -1.37 -4.61 14.98
CA THR A 74 -1.74 -5.07 16.32
C THR A 74 -0.99 -4.42 17.47
N ASP A 75 0.11 -3.69 17.21
CA ASP A 75 0.76 -2.90 18.26
C ASP A 75 1.18 -1.50 17.78
N GLU A 76 1.06 -0.55 18.70
CA GLU A 76 1.45 0.87 18.61
C GLU A 76 2.64 1.09 17.68
N PHE A 77 2.41 1.56 16.45
CA PHE A 77 3.39 2.12 15.50
C PHE A 77 4.83 1.71 15.80
N SER A 78 5.09 0.41 15.88
CA SER A 78 6.37 -0.10 16.34
C SER A 78 7.29 0.15 15.15
N PHE A 79 8.05 1.23 15.25
CA PHE A 79 9.20 1.40 14.40
C PHE A 79 10.03 0.15 14.62
N MET A 80 10.21 -0.65 13.57
CA MET A 80 11.25 -1.66 13.54
C MET A 80 12.56 -0.97 13.94
N GLU A 81 13.00 -1.17 15.18
CA GLU A 81 14.42 -1.17 15.48
C GLU A 81 14.97 -2.38 14.73
N MET A 82 15.42 -2.14 13.49
CA MET A 82 16.19 -3.15 12.79
C MET A 82 17.42 -3.44 13.64
N ASP A 83 17.62 -4.71 13.96
CA ASP A 83 18.80 -5.19 14.66
C ASP A 83 20.04 -4.71 13.88
N GLU A 84 20.87 -3.85 14.50
CA GLU A 84 22.02 -3.16 13.85
C GLU A 84 22.96 -4.15 13.12
N ASP A 85 22.96 -5.42 13.56
CA ASP A 85 23.76 -6.51 13.00
C ASP A 85 23.27 -7.05 11.63
N GLN A 86 22.10 -6.62 11.12
CA GLN A 86 21.56 -7.01 9.81
C GLN A 86 21.39 -5.85 8.81
N ALA A 87 21.69 -4.61 9.21
CA ALA A 87 21.62 -3.45 8.34
C ALA A 87 22.69 -3.55 7.23
N SER A 88 22.26 -3.55 5.97
CA SER A 88 23.18 -3.36 4.85
C SER A 88 23.65 -1.90 4.82
N GLU A 89 24.80 -1.58 4.21
CA GLU A 89 25.27 -0.18 4.01
C GLU A 89 24.22 0.76 3.34
N GLN A 90 23.14 0.22 2.76
CA GLN A 90 22.02 0.98 2.20
C GLN A 90 20.93 1.35 3.22
N ASP A 91 20.91 0.72 4.40
CA ASP A 91 19.97 1.01 5.48
C ASP A 91 20.43 2.12 6.42
N GLU A 92 21.74 2.34 6.55
CA GLU A 92 22.27 3.38 7.45
C GLU A 92 21.75 4.79 7.06
N GLY A 93 21.61 5.08 5.77
CA GLY A 93 21.02 6.34 5.28
C GLY A 93 19.49 6.40 5.39
N ARG A 94 18.84 5.29 5.73
CA ARG A 94 17.41 5.16 5.93
C ARG A 94 17.03 5.26 7.39
N GLU A 95 17.80 4.70 8.31
CA GLU A 95 17.55 4.86 9.74
C GLU A 95 17.45 6.33 10.15
N SER A 96 18.25 7.21 9.53
CA SER A 96 18.20 8.66 9.75
C SER A 96 17.10 9.40 8.97
N ALA A 97 16.22 8.69 8.25
CA ALA A 97 15.18 9.33 7.43
C ALA A 97 13.96 9.71 8.26
N PRO A 98 13.29 10.83 7.94
CA PRO A 98 12.00 11.14 8.54
C PRO A 98 10.98 10.06 8.22
N TYR A 99 10.02 9.90 9.12
CA TYR A 99 8.90 8.99 8.91
C TYR A 99 8.16 9.30 7.60
N THR A 100 7.90 8.26 6.81
CA THR A 100 6.91 8.35 5.73
C THR A 100 6.21 7.01 5.55
N LEU A 101 4.99 7.06 5.01
CA LEU A 101 4.18 5.89 4.65
C LEU A 101 4.88 4.89 3.71
N HIS A 102 5.92 5.33 2.99
CA HIS A 102 6.65 4.49 2.04
C HIS A 102 7.35 3.28 2.68
N ARG A 103 7.53 3.30 4.02
CA ARG A 103 8.08 2.18 4.80
C ARG A 103 7.04 1.22 5.34
N HIS A 104 5.79 1.63 5.38
CA HIS A 104 4.75 0.83 5.99
C HIS A 104 4.61 -0.48 5.20
N PRO A 105 4.65 -1.67 5.85
CA PRO A 105 4.51 -2.95 5.17
C PRO A 105 3.27 -3.05 4.28
N VAL A 106 2.12 -2.57 4.76
CA VAL A 106 0.87 -2.48 3.99
C VAL A 106 1.03 -1.63 2.71
N PHE A 107 1.78 -0.52 2.77
CA PHE A 107 2.08 0.30 1.60
C PHE A 107 2.97 -0.46 0.62
N VAL A 108 4.05 -1.08 1.09
CA VAL A 108 4.99 -1.83 0.25
C VAL A 108 4.29 -2.98 -0.44
N VAL A 109 3.51 -3.80 0.28
CA VAL A 109 2.73 -4.91 -0.27
C VAL A 109 1.74 -4.40 -1.33
N THR A 110 0.95 -3.38 -0.97
CA THR A 110 -0.05 -2.78 -1.87
C THR A 110 0.58 -2.32 -3.17
N ARG A 111 1.62 -1.48 -3.08
CA ARG A 111 2.31 -0.93 -4.26
C ARG A 111 2.96 -2.02 -5.11
N SER A 112 3.55 -3.03 -4.48
CA SER A 112 4.19 -4.14 -5.18
C SER A 112 3.20 -4.97 -6.00
N LEU A 113 2.07 -5.35 -5.39
CA LEU A 113 1.06 -6.18 -6.05
C LEU A 113 0.33 -5.39 -7.14
N TYR A 114 -0.03 -4.12 -6.90
CA TYR A 114 -0.63 -3.28 -7.96
C TYR A 114 0.34 -3.02 -9.11
N ARG A 115 1.63 -2.81 -8.83
CA ARG A 115 2.65 -2.68 -9.88
C ARG A 115 2.66 -3.90 -10.80
N TYR A 116 2.64 -5.11 -10.24
CA TYR A 116 2.52 -6.33 -11.04
C TYR A 116 1.21 -6.36 -11.83
N LEU A 117 0.07 -6.06 -11.20
CA LEU A 117 -1.24 -6.11 -11.84
C LEU A 117 -1.31 -5.16 -13.05
N HIS A 118 -0.85 -3.92 -12.91
CA HIS A 118 -0.79 -2.97 -14.01
C HIS A 118 0.16 -3.42 -15.14
N GLN A 119 1.36 -3.88 -14.80
CA GLN A 119 2.34 -4.36 -15.79
C GLN A 119 1.87 -5.62 -16.53
N SER A 120 1.29 -6.57 -15.81
CA SER A 120 0.74 -7.80 -16.39
C SER A 120 -0.45 -7.50 -17.31
N TRP A 121 -1.30 -6.55 -16.92
CA TRP A 121 -2.41 -6.08 -17.75
C TRP A 121 -1.93 -5.38 -19.02
N GLU A 122 -0.96 -4.47 -18.90
CA GLU A 122 -0.32 -3.81 -20.03
C GLU A 122 0.27 -4.84 -20.99
N HIS A 123 1.06 -5.79 -20.48
CA HIS A 123 1.64 -6.86 -21.27
C HIS A 123 0.57 -7.70 -21.99
N PHE A 124 -0.49 -8.10 -21.28
CA PHE A 124 -1.60 -8.84 -21.85
C PHE A 124 -2.24 -8.07 -23.02
N MET A 125 -2.47 -6.76 -22.85
CA MET A 125 -3.08 -5.91 -23.87
C MET A 125 -2.16 -5.70 -25.08
N THR A 126 -0.85 -5.49 -24.87
CA THR A 126 0.13 -5.32 -25.95
C THR A 126 0.24 -6.57 -26.82
N GLN A 127 0.19 -7.76 -26.21
CA GLN A 127 0.22 -9.03 -26.94
C GLN A 127 -1.12 -9.33 -27.65
N ASN A 128 -2.22 -8.71 -27.23
CA ASN A 128 -3.59 -9.03 -27.66
C ASN A 128 -4.42 -7.80 -28.04
N PRO A 129 -3.96 -6.94 -28.96
CA PRO A 129 -4.54 -5.61 -29.21
C PRO A 129 -5.99 -5.62 -29.72
N HIS A 130 -6.46 -6.76 -30.27
CA HIS A 130 -7.80 -6.90 -30.83
C HIS A 130 -8.68 -7.91 -30.08
N SER A 131 -8.19 -8.49 -28.99
CA SER A 131 -8.93 -9.52 -28.24
C SER A 131 -9.83 -8.96 -27.15
N VAL A 132 -9.61 -7.71 -26.74
CA VAL A 132 -10.35 -7.06 -25.65
C VAL A 132 -11.05 -5.82 -26.19
N SER A 133 -12.34 -5.66 -25.87
CA SER A 133 -13.05 -4.44 -26.27
C SER A 133 -12.47 -3.21 -25.54
N PRO A 134 -12.40 -2.04 -26.19
CA PRO A 134 -11.88 -0.83 -25.54
C PRO A 134 -12.60 -0.49 -24.23
N LYS A 135 -13.91 -0.72 -24.18
CA LYS A 135 -14.72 -0.51 -22.98
C LYS A 135 -14.33 -1.47 -21.84
N LEU A 136 -14.16 -2.76 -22.12
CA LEU A 136 -13.73 -3.73 -21.11
C LEU A 136 -12.31 -3.41 -20.60
N CYS A 137 -11.43 -2.98 -21.49
CA CYS A 137 -10.07 -2.58 -21.13
C CYS A 137 -10.08 -1.39 -20.16
N TRP A 138 -10.80 -0.33 -20.52
CA TRP A 138 -10.95 0.84 -19.66
C TRP A 138 -11.59 0.48 -18.31
N ASP A 139 -12.68 -0.29 -18.32
CA ASP A 139 -13.38 -0.67 -17.10
C ASP A 139 -12.47 -1.44 -16.14
N TYR A 140 -11.66 -2.37 -16.67
CA TYR A 140 -10.73 -3.15 -15.86
C TYR A 140 -9.64 -2.26 -15.26
N ALA A 141 -8.95 -1.46 -16.09
CA ALA A 141 -7.89 -0.57 -15.63
C ALA A 141 -8.40 0.48 -14.61
N ASN A 142 -9.57 1.07 -14.88
CA ASN A 142 -10.20 2.02 -13.97
C ASN A 142 -10.60 1.33 -12.65
N SER A 143 -11.15 0.12 -12.70
CA SER A 143 -11.53 -0.61 -11.47
C SER A 143 -10.33 -0.95 -10.59
N LEU A 144 -9.19 -1.35 -11.18
CA LEU A 144 -7.94 -1.55 -10.44
C LEU A 144 -7.44 -0.24 -9.83
N HIS A 145 -7.43 0.85 -10.61
CA HIS A 145 -7.00 2.16 -10.12
C HIS A 145 -7.86 2.67 -8.97
N GLN A 146 -9.19 2.55 -9.05
CA GLN A 146 -10.09 2.94 -7.96
C GLN A 146 -9.86 2.12 -6.69
N ALA A 147 -9.57 0.82 -6.84
CA ALA A 147 -9.21 -0.03 -5.72
C ALA A 147 -7.90 0.43 -5.08
N GLU A 148 -6.85 0.69 -5.87
CA GLU A 148 -5.55 1.17 -5.39
C GLU A 148 -5.67 2.51 -4.66
N MET A 149 -6.33 3.49 -5.26
CA MET A 149 -6.50 4.83 -4.67
C MET A 149 -7.18 4.78 -3.32
N ASN A 150 -8.24 3.97 -3.17
CA ASN A 150 -8.90 3.83 -1.88
C ASN A 150 -7.99 3.19 -0.82
N VAL A 151 -7.11 2.25 -1.18
CA VAL A 151 -6.16 1.68 -0.20
C VAL A 151 -5.15 2.71 0.24
N LEU A 152 -4.60 3.50 -0.68
CA LEU A 152 -3.65 4.56 -0.33
C LEU A 152 -4.28 5.61 0.60
N LEU A 153 -5.52 6.00 0.34
CA LEU A 153 -6.28 6.89 1.23
C LEU A 153 -6.59 6.23 2.58
N SER A 154 -6.83 4.92 2.61
CA SER A 154 -6.97 4.18 3.87
C SER A 154 -5.68 4.17 4.69
N ILE A 155 -4.53 3.92 4.07
CA ILE A 155 -3.22 3.94 4.74
C ILE A 155 -2.95 5.34 5.32
N GLN A 156 -3.28 6.40 4.58
CA GLN A 156 -3.16 7.76 5.11
C GLN A 156 -4.14 8.03 6.27
N ALA A 157 -5.38 7.56 6.18
CA ALA A 157 -6.33 7.67 7.29
C ALA A 157 -5.87 6.89 8.53
N LEU A 158 -5.23 5.73 8.34
CA LEU A 158 -4.62 4.95 9.42
C LEU A 158 -3.52 5.73 10.12
N ASP A 159 -2.64 6.34 9.35
CA ASP A 159 -1.53 7.17 9.84
C ASP A 159 -1.98 8.32 10.72
N LEU A 160 -3.15 8.90 10.38
CA LEU A 160 -3.77 9.98 11.14
C LEU A 160 -4.63 9.47 12.31
N GLY A 161 -4.70 8.16 12.54
CA GLY A 161 -5.51 7.55 13.60
C GLY A 161 -7.03 7.52 13.31
N ASP A 162 -7.45 7.79 12.08
CA ASP A 162 -8.85 7.79 11.63
C ASP A 162 -9.33 6.39 11.20
N PHE A 163 -9.37 5.47 12.15
CA PHE A 163 -9.71 4.05 11.90
C PHE A 163 -11.07 3.85 11.21
N GLY A 164 -12.08 4.66 11.57
CA GLY A 164 -13.40 4.61 10.95
C GLY A 164 -13.38 5.00 9.46
N LEU A 165 -12.58 6.01 9.11
CA LEU A 165 -12.41 6.46 7.72
C LEU A 165 -11.60 5.43 6.92
N SER A 166 -10.55 4.87 7.51
CA SER A 166 -9.78 3.77 6.92
C SER A 166 -10.70 2.59 6.55
N ILE A 167 -11.58 2.16 7.46
CA ILE A 167 -12.56 1.08 7.20
C ILE A 167 -13.45 1.41 5.99
N CYS A 168 -13.90 2.66 5.84
CA CYS A 168 -14.72 3.07 4.71
C CYS A 168 -13.96 2.99 3.38
N HIS A 169 -12.72 3.46 3.35
CA HIS A 169 -11.86 3.36 2.18
C HIS A 169 -11.55 1.90 1.82
N LEU A 170 -11.22 1.03 2.78
CA LEU A 170 -10.98 -0.40 2.52
C LEU A 170 -12.23 -1.10 1.97
N LYS A 171 -13.43 -0.76 2.46
CA LYS A 171 -14.70 -1.27 1.87
C LYS A 171 -14.88 -0.84 0.41
N ASN A 172 -14.60 0.42 0.11
CA ASN A 172 -14.66 0.93 -1.26
C ASN A 172 -13.64 0.22 -2.16
N SER A 173 -12.42 -0.01 -1.66
CA SER A 173 -11.40 -0.76 -2.38
C SER A 173 -11.82 -2.20 -2.66
N LEU A 174 -12.34 -2.91 -1.64
CA LEU A 174 -12.87 -4.27 -1.79
C LEU A 174 -13.99 -4.35 -2.84
N SER A 175 -14.87 -3.35 -2.88
CA SER A 175 -15.92 -3.26 -3.90
C SER A 175 -15.33 -3.13 -5.32
N ALA A 176 -14.35 -2.24 -5.50
CA ALA A 176 -13.67 -2.04 -6.78
C ALA A 176 -12.82 -3.26 -7.20
N LEU A 177 -12.19 -3.96 -6.26
CA LEU A 177 -11.44 -5.18 -6.53
C LEU A 177 -12.36 -6.35 -6.93
N ASN A 178 -13.52 -6.49 -6.28
CA ASN A 178 -14.55 -7.44 -6.71
C ASN A 178 -15.04 -7.13 -8.13
N HIS A 179 -15.18 -5.85 -8.49
CA HIS A 179 -15.50 -5.46 -9.86
C HIS A 179 -14.38 -5.86 -10.84
N SER A 180 -13.11 -5.64 -10.47
CA SER A 180 -11.94 -6.06 -11.26
C SER A 180 -11.96 -7.58 -11.54
N LEU A 181 -12.25 -8.39 -10.52
CA LEU A 181 -12.40 -9.85 -10.65
C LEU A 181 -13.55 -10.23 -11.60
N ALA A 182 -14.70 -9.54 -11.50
CA ALA A 182 -15.83 -9.78 -12.38
C ALA A 182 -15.50 -9.45 -13.85
N LEU A 183 -14.73 -8.39 -14.10
CA LEU A 183 -14.27 -8.00 -15.44
C LEU A 183 -13.24 -8.99 -16.00
N LEU A 184 -12.33 -9.50 -15.17
CA LEU A 184 -11.36 -10.53 -15.54
C LEU A 184 -12.03 -11.79 -16.11
N ASN A 185 -13.18 -12.17 -15.55
CA ASN A 185 -13.98 -13.31 -16.02
C ASN A 185 -14.65 -13.07 -17.39
N LYS A 186 -14.77 -11.81 -17.84
CA LYS A 186 -15.33 -11.47 -19.17
C LYS A 186 -14.30 -11.55 -20.29
N LEU A 187 -13.02 -11.66 -19.96
CA LEU A 187 -11.97 -11.80 -20.98
C LEU A 187 -12.17 -13.07 -21.81
N THR A 188 -11.84 -12.97 -23.09
CA THR A 188 -11.83 -14.10 -24.02
C THR A 188 -10.50 -14.09 -24.77
N HIS A 189 -10.02 -15.27 -25.14
CA HIS A 189 -8.77 -15.43 -25.87
C HIS A 189 -8.80 -16.74 -26.65
N PRO A 190 -8.26 -16.79 -27.88
CA PRO A 190 -8.22 -18.03 -28.67
C PRO A 190 -7.41 -19.16 -27.99
N ASN A 191 -6.32 -18.81 -27.31
CA ASN A 191 -5.55 -19.74 -26.48
C ASN A 191 -6.09 -19.72 -25.04
N HIS A 192 -6.94 -20.68 -24.71
CA HIS A 192 -7.54 -20.81 -23.38
C HIS A 192 -6.51 -21.03 -22.26
N ALA A 193 -5.44 -21.81 -22.51
CA ALA A 193 -4.42 -22.08 -21.51
C ALA A 193 -3.64 -20.80 -21.16
N TYR A 194 -3.29 -19.99 -22.16
CA TYR A 194 -2.65 -18.69 -21.94
C TYR A 194 -3.53 -17.77 -21.08
N LEU A 195 -4.82 -17.67 -21.40
CA LEU A 195 -5.76 -16.84 -20.64
C LEU A 195 -5.94 -17.33 -19.21
N GLU A 196 -6.05 -18.65 -19.00
CA GLU A 196 -6.23 -19.17 -17.65
C GLU A 196 -4.96 -19.00 -16.80
N ASN A 197 -3.76 -19.13 -17.39
CA ASN A 197 -2.51 -18.82 -16.70
C ASN A 197 -2.45 -17.33 -16.29
N PHE A 198 -2.80 -16.42 -17.20
CA PHE A 198 -2.89 -14.99 -16.89
C PHE A 198 -3.89 -14.72 -15.75
N ARG A 199 -5.08 -15.34 -15.83
CA ARG A 199 -6.11 -15.20 -14.79
C ARG A 199 -5.65 -15.73 -13.45
N ASN A 200 -4.94 -16.86 -13.42
CA ASN A 200 -4.45 -17.45 -12.18
C ASN A 200 -3.43 -16.51 -11.51
N GLU A 201 -2.45 -16.01 -12.27
CA GLU A 201 -1.48 -15.05 -11.74
C GLU A 201 -2.15 -13.77 -11.20
N VAL A 202 -3.11 -13.20 -11.94
CA VAL A 202 -3.85 -12.02 -11.48
C VAL A 202 -4.70 -12.33 -10.25
N ARG A 203 -5.40 -13.47 -10.22
CA ARG A 203 -6.31 -13.83 -9.13
C ARG A 203 -5.58 -14.03 -7.81
N ILE A 204 -4.44 -14.72 -7.79
CA ILE A 204 -3.67 -14.93 -6.56
C ILE A 204 -3.42 -13.57 -5.90
N ARG A 205 -2.86 -12.61 -6.64
CA ARG A 205 -2.53 -11.27 -6.15
C ARG A 205 -3.75 -10.44 -5.74
N LEU A 206 -4.86 -10.54 -6.46
CA LEU A 206 -6.11 -9.87 -6.08
C LEU A 206 -6.70 -10.46 -4.79
N PHE A 207 -6.59 -11.78 -4.58
CA PHE A 207 -7.04 -12.40 -3.35
C PHE A 207 -6.14 -12.06 -2.16
N ASP A 208 -4.84 -11.96 -2.36
CA ASP A 208 -3.89 -11.55 -1.31
C ASP A 208 -4.10 -10.10 -0.89
N LEU A 209 -4.32 -9.19 -1.84
CA LEU A 209 -4.73 -7.81 -1.55
C LEU A 209 -6.01 -7.79 -0.72
N ARG A 210 -7.01 -8.59 -1.11
CA ARG A 210 -8.27 -8.69 -0.37
C ARG A 210 -8.06 -9.23 1.04
N GLU A 211 -7.23 -10.25 1.22
CA GLU A 211 -6.90 -10.83 2.52
C GLU A 211 -6.25 -9.77 3.43
N LEU A 212 -5.21 -9.10 2.93
CA LEU A 212 -4.51 -8.04 3.64
C LEU A 212 -5.48 -6.95 4.13
N TRP A 213 -6.35 -6.44 3.25
CA TRP A 213 -7.29 -5.39 3.64
C TRP A 213 -8.31 -5.87 4.66
N ILE A 214 -8.71 -7.14 4.62
CA ILE A 214 -9.62 -7.71 5.62
C ILE A 214 -8.93 -7.78 6.98
N ARG A 215 -7.63 -8.15 7.05
CA ARG A 215 -6.83 -8.14 8.27
C ARG A 215 -6.74 -6.73 8.84
N VAL A 216 -6.29 -5.75 8.04
CA VAL A 216 -6.19 -4.33 8.44
C VAL A 216 -7.54 -3.76 8.89
N MET A 217 -8.65 -4.09 8.21
CA MET A 217 -9.99 -3.70 8.66
C MET A 217 -10.40 -4.35 9.98
N GLY A 218 -9.91 -5.55 10.27
CA GLY A 218 -10.08 -6.23 11.56
C GLY A 218 -9.46 -5.41 12.68
N ASP A 219 -8.21 -5.00 12.48
CA ASP A 219 -7.42 -4.19 13.43
C ASP A 219 -8.06 -2.83 13.66
N CYS A 220 -8.43 -2.11 12.59
CA CYS A 220 -9.14 -0.84 12.71
C CYS A 220 -10.43 -0.95 13.54
N ARG A 221 -11.15 -2.07 13.43
CA ARG A 221 -12.38 -2.30 14.19
C ARG A 221 -12.08 -2.64 15.64
N HIS A 222 -10.97 -3.30 15.92
CA HIS A 222 -10.50 -3.54 17.28
C HIS A 222 -10.20 -2.21 17.97
N GLU A 223 -9.39 -1.36 17.32
CA GLU A 223 -9.06 -0.02 17.80
C GLU A 223 -10.27 0.89 17.99
N CYS A 224 -11.22 0.86 17.05
CA CYS A 224 -12.48 1.61 17.19
C CYS A 224 -13.30 1.18 18.42
N ARG A 225 -13.19 -0.07 18.88
CA ARG A 225 -13.88 -0.54 20.09
C ARG A 225 -13.11 -0.13 21.33
N HIS A 226 -11.79 -0.35 21.33
CA HIS A 226 -10.92 0.00 22.45
C HIS A 226 -11.07 1.48 22.84
N ARG A 227 -10.98 2.39 21.86
CA ARG A 227 -11.15 3.84 22.09
C ARG A 227 -12.54 4.26 22.58
N ARG A 228 -13.57 3.42 22.40
CA ARG A 228 -14.91 3.69 22.94
C ARG A 228 -15.00 3.25 24.39
N ASP A 229 -14.44 2.07 24.69
CA ASP A 229 -14.42 1.51 26.04
C ASP A 229 -13.60 2.40 27.00
N ASP A 230 -12.57 3.12 26.49
CA ASP A 230 -11.80 4.10 27.27
C ASP A 230 -12.52 5.43 27.54
N GLN A 231 -13.63 5.71 26.84
CA GLN A 231 -14.41 6.96 26.97
C GLN A 231 -15.61 6.83 27.91
N ASP A 232 -15.96 5.61 28.34
CA ASP A 232 -17.07 5.28 29.24
C ASP A 232 -16.60 5.05 30.69
#